data_AF-A0A2G2VXN4-F1
#
_entry.id   AF-A0A2G2VXN4-F1
#
_cell.length_a   1.000
_cell.length_b   1.000
_cell.length_c   1.000
_cell.angle_alpha   90.00
_cell.angle_beta   90.00
_cell.angle_gamma   90.00
#
_symmetry.space_group_name_H-M   'P 1'
#
loop_
_entity.id
_entity.type
_entity.pdbx_description
1 polymer ?
#
loop_
_entity_poly.entity_id
_entity_poly.type
_entity_poly.pdbx_seq_one_letter_code
_entity_poly.pdbx_strand_id
1 'polypeptide(L)'
;MFDVLFQENFPQQPSGNLDCGVYMVTYAECLSYGQKILAIEFDPNALRKRYVATLWDYGTRKQELNAHSDVEAPLKPPRQSRITIVTEVFDVWTDSLWM
;
A
#
# COMPACT_ATOMS: atom_id res chain seq x y z
N MET A 1 12.15 -18.85 -18.13
CA MET A 1 11.81 -19.58 -16.90
C MET A 1 11.52 -18.52 -15.86
N PHE A 2 10.37 -18.58 -15.18
CA PHE A 2 10.01 -17.62 -14.13
C PHE A 2 10.12 -18.32 -12.78
N ASP A 3 10.65 -17.61 -11.80
CA ASP A 3 10.69 -18.09 -10.42
C ASP A 3 9.34 -17.81 -9.76
N VAL A 4 8.67 -18.87 -9.33
CA VAL A 4 7.41 -18.78 -8.58
C VAL A 4 7.77 -18.92 -7.10
N LEU A 5 7.54 -17.85 -6.33
CA LEU A 5 7.72 -17.85 -4.89
C LEU A 5 6.37 -18.11 -4.21
N PHE A 6 6.29 -19.17 -3.41
CA PHE A 6 5.13 -19.45 -2.58
C PHE A 6 5.30 -18.77 -1.23
N GLN A 7 4.34 -17.93 -0.88
CA GLN A 7 4.33 -17.26 0.41
C GLN A 7 3.30 -17.89 1.32
N GLU A 8 3.77 -18.55 2.38
CA GLU A 8 2.94 -19.17 3.40
C GLU A 8 2.52 -18.16 4.47
N ASN A 9 1.49 -18.50 5.25
CA ASN A 9 1.00 -17.75 6.42
C ASN A 9 0.32 -16.41 6.12
N PHE A 10 -0.13 -16.19 4.88
CA PHE A 10 -1.02 -15.06 4.61
C PHE A 10 -2.41 -15.31 5.22
N PRO A 11 -3.02 -14.29 5.83
CA PRO A 11 -4.41 -14.36 6.23
C PRO A 11 -5.28 -14.65 5.01
N GLN A 12 -6.09 -15.70 5.08
CA GLN A 12 -7.05 -16.07 4.05
C GLN A 12 -8.45 -15.62 4.44
N GLN A 13 -9.25 -15.25 3.44
CA GLN A 13 -10.62 -14.86 3.68
C GLN A 13 -11.46 -16.09 4.11
N PRO A 14 -12.15 -16.04 5.27
CA PRO A 14 -13.05 -17.10 5.67
C PRO A 14 -14.27 -17.17 4.74
N SER A 15 -14.80 -18.38 4.51
CA SER A 15 -16.00 -18.58 3.70
C SER A 15 -17.19 -17.78 4.25
N GLY A 16 -17.88 -17.04 3.38
CA GLY A 16 -19.03 -16.20 3.76
C GLY A 16 -18.67 -14.75 4.12
N ASN A 17 -17.39 -14.40 4.12
CA ASN A 17 -16.94 -13.01 4.22
C ASN A 17 -16.98 -12.31 2.84
N LEU A 18 -17.36 -11.03 2.82
CA LEU A 18 -17.46 -10.17 1.64
C LEU A 18 -16.27 -9.21 1.50
N ASP A 19 -15.24 -9.35 2.34
CA ASP A 19 -14.08 -8.45 2.40
C ASP A 19 -12.94 -8.84 1.45
N CYS A 20 -13.23 -9.45 0.30
CA CYS A 20 -12.20 -10.06 -0.55
C CYS A 20 -11.19 -9.03 -1.04
N GLY A 21 -11.67 -7.80 -1.29
CA GLY A 21 -10.82 -6.66 -1.64
C GLY A 21 -9.83 -6.29 -0.54
N VAL A 22 -10.20 -6.40 0.73
CA VAL A 22 -9.31 -6.10 1.87
C VAL A 22 -8.14 -7.07 1.89
N TYR A 23 -8.42 -8.37 1.73
CA TYR A 23 -7.38 -9.40 1.65
C TYR A 23 -6.46 -9.23 0.44
N MET A 24 -7.02 -8.85 -0.73
CA MET A 24 -6.23 -8.58 -1.94
C MET A 24 -5.33 -7.35 -1.80
N VAL A 25 -5.84 -6.27 -1.19
CA VAL A 25 -5.05 -5.06 -0.93
C VAL A 25 -3.88 -5.37 -0.01
N THR A 26 -4.10 -6.18 1.03
CA THR A 26 -3.01 -6.61 1.91
C THR A 26 -1.92 -7.37 1.17
N TYR A 27 -2.29 -8.27 0.26
CA TYR A 27 -1.31 -8.97 -0.57
C TYR A 27 -0.48 -8.00 -1.42
N ALA A 28 -1.13 -7.03 -2.08
CA ALA A 28 -0.44 -6.00 -2.86
C ALA A 28 0.46 -5.10 -2.00
N GLU A 29 0.04 -4.71 -0.80
CA GLU A 29 0.86 -3.95 0.15
C GLU A 29 2.08 -4.74 0.60
N CYS A 30 1.95 -6.04 0.87
CA CYS A 30 3.06 -6.90 1.26
C CYS A 30 4.09 -7.05 0.15
N LEU A 31 3.64 -7.15 -1.11
CA LEU A 31 4.55 -7.16 -2.27
C LEU A 31 5.22 -5.81 -2.50
N SER A 32 4.55 -4.70 -2.18
CA SER A 32 5.05 -3.35 -2.45
C SER A 32 6.03 -2.84 -1.38
N TYR A 33 5.75 -3.10 -0.10
CA TYR A 33 6.48 -2.57 1.05
C TYR A 33 7.25 -3.65 1.84
N GLY A 34 7.14 -4.90 1.40
CA GLY A 34 7.73 -6.05 2.08
C GLY A 34 6.82 -6.63 3.17
N GLN A 35 7.16 -7.86 3.55
CA GLN A 35 6.32 -8.73 4.37
C GLN A 35 6.17 -8.29 5.84
N LYS A 36 6.92 -7.27 6.27
CA LYS A 36 6.82 -6.67 7.61
C LYS A 36 5.43 -6.14 7.93
N ILE A 37 4.61 -5.84 6.92
CA ILE A 37 3.22 -5.38 7.10
C ILE A 37 2.33 -6.47 7.72
N LEU A 38 2.60 -7.76 7.47
CA LEU A 38 1.86 -8.88 8.09
C LEU A 38 2.33 -9.22 9.50
N ALA A 39 3.54 -8.78 9.88
CA ALA A 39 4.08 -9.05 11.22
C ALA A 39 3.29 -8.28 12.30
N ILE A 40 2.59 -7.22 11.91
CA ILE A 40 1.60 -6.53 12.73
C ILE A 40 0.26 -7.21 12.43
N GLU A 41 -0.36 -7.75 13.48
CA GLU A 41 -1.63 -8.49 13.47
C GLU A 41 -2.60 -8.01 12.38
N PHE A 42 -2.99 -8.93 11.50
CA PHE A 42 -3.91 -8.64 10.40
C PHE A 42 -5.32 -8.35 10.95
N ASP A 43 -5.72 -7.08 10.94
CA ASP A 43 -7.07 -6.64 11.26
C ASP A 43 -7.81 -6.14 9.99
N PRO A 44 -8.73 -6.94 9.41
CA PRO A 44 -9.55 -6.53 8.28
C PRO A 44 -10.32 -5.23 8.51
N ASN A 45 -10.75 -4.96 9.76
CA ASN A 45 -11.53 -3.78 10.08
C ASN A 45 -10.66 -2.51 10.08
N ALA A 46 -9.45 -2.58 10.64
CA ALA A 46 -8.49 -1.48 10.56
C ALA A 46 -8.11 -1.17 9.10
N LEU A 47 -7.88 -2.19 8.28
CA LEU A 47 -7.59 -2.03 6.85
C LEU A 47 -8.76 -1.38 6.10
N ARG A 48 -9.99 -1.83 6.35
CA ARG A 48 -11.20 -1.22 5.78
C ARG A 48 -11.30 0.26 6.14
N LYS A 49 -11.11 0.63 7.42
CA LYS A 49 -11.14 2.03 7.87
C LYS A 49 -10.09 2.88 7.18
N ARG A 50 -8.85 2.38 7.08
CA ARG A 50 -7.76 3.06 6.38
C ARG A 50 -8.10 3.29 4.92
N TYR A 51 -8.58 2.25 4.24
CA TYR A 51 -8.90 2.33 2.82
C TYR A 51 -10.07 3.29 2.54
N VAL A 52 -11.14 3.25 3.35
CA VAL A 52 -12.25 4.20 3.25
C VAL A 52 -11.77 5.64 3.45
N ALA A 53 -10.91 5.89 4.44
CA ALA A 53 -10.34 7.22 4.67
C ALA A 53 -9.48 7.69 3.49
N THR A 54 -8.64 6.82 2.93
CA THR A 54 -7.82 7.13 1.76
C THR A 54 -8.66 7.40 0.52
N LEU A 55 -9.70 6.60 0.27
CA LEU A 55 -10.64 6.82 -0.84
C LEU A 55 -11.38 8.14 -0.70
N TRP A 56 -11.79 8.48 0.52
CA TRP A 56 -12.46 9.75 0.80
C TRP A 56 -11.54 10.95 0.55
N ASP A 57 -10.29 10.93 1.05
CA ASP A 57 -9.29 11.97 0.80
C ASP A 57 -9.00 12.13 -0.70
N TYR A 58 -8.82 11.00 -1.41
CA TYR A 58 -8.63 11.03 -2.86
C TYR A 58 -9.83 11.63 -3.60
N GLY A 59 -11.05 11.24 -3.25
CA GLY A 59 -12.28 11.78 -3.83
C GLY A 59 -12.41 13.28 -3.60
N THR A 60 -12.11 13.74 -2.39
CA THR A 60 -12.12 15.15 -1.99
C THR A 60 -11.12 15.95 -2.82
N ARG A 61 -9.86 15.52 -2.87
CA ARG A 61 -8.81 16.19 -3.67
C ARG A 61 -9.15 16.22 -5.17
N LYS A 62 -9.76 15.15 -5.68
CA LYS A 62 -10.18 15.10 -7.08
C LYS A 62 -11.30 16.11 -7.36
N GLN A 63 -12.23 16.30 -6.43
CA GLN A 63 -13.26 17.33 -6.55
C GLN A 63 -12.66 18.74 -6.47
N GLU A 64 -11.75 19.00 -5.53
CA GLU A 64 -11.04 20.27 -5.44
C GLU A 64 -10.25 20.57 -6.72
N LEU A 65 -9.48 19.61 -7.23
CA LEU A 65 -8.71 19.77 -8.47
C LEU A 65 -9.64 20.03 -9.68
N ASN A 66 -10.78 19.35 -9.77
CA ASN A 66 -11.76 19.58 -10.82
C ASN A 66 -12.45 20.94 -10.68
N ALA A 67 -12.74 21.40 -9.46
CA ALA A 67 -13.28 22.74 -9.19
C ALA A 67 -12.28 23.85 -9.55
N HIS A 68 -10.97 23.57 -9.48
CA HIS A 68 -9.91 24.48 -9.93
C HIS A 68 -9.57 24.36 -11.43
N SER A 69 -10.08 23.33 -12.13
CA SER A 69 -9.77 23.02 -13.54
C SER A 69 -10.81 23.56 -14.53
N ASP A 70 -11.84 24.29 -14.09
CA ASP A 70 -12.84 24.89 -14.99
C ASP A 70 -12.25 25.96 -15.94
N VAL A 71 -10.96 26.29 -15.79
CA VAL A 71 -10.15 27.04 -16.74
C VAL A 71 -9.05 26.12 -17.29
N GLU A 72 -9.34 25.54 -18.45
CA GLU A 72 -8.44 24.76 -19.32
C GLU A 72 -8.10 23.31 -18.86
N ALA A 73 -7.99 22.40 -19.84
CA ALA A 73 -8.16 20.95 -19.70
C ALA A 73 -7.39 20.29 -18.53
N PRO A 74 -7.97 19.28 -17.83
CA PRO A 74 -7.40 18.78 -16.58
C PRO A 74 -6.03 18.12 -16.77
N LEU A 75 -4.98 18.76 -16.24
CA LEU A 75 -3.69 18.11 -16.07
C LEU A 75 -3.84 16.99 -15.02
N LYS A 76 -3.45 15.77 -15.40
CA LYS A 76 -3.47 14.61 -14.49
C LYS A 76 -2.77 14.98 -13.18
N PRO A 77 -3.41 14.74 -12.01
CA PRO A 77 -2.78 15.06 -10.74
C PRO A 77 -1.45 14.29 -10.63
N PRO A 78 -0.35 14.97 -10.21
CA PRO A 78 0.92 14.30 -10.03
C PRO A 78 0.75 13.18 -9.00
N ARG A 79 1.18 11.98 -9.36
CA ARG A 79 1.33 10.87 -8.42
C ARG A 79 2.48 11.22 -7.47
N GLN A 80 2.21 12.05 -6.46
CA GLN A 80 3.20 12.33 -5.43
C GLN A 80 3.24 11.15 -4.45
N SER A 81 3.89 10.06 -4.87
CA SER A 81 4.39 9.07 -3.94
C SER A 81 5.51 9.72 -3.14
N ARG A 82 5.19 10.37 -2.02
CA ARG A 82 6.19 10.71 -0.98
C ARG A 82 6.62 9.43 -0.28
N ILE A 83 7.25 8.53 -1.02
CA ILE A 83 8.10 7.50 -0.43
C ILE A 83 9.45 8.17 -0.33
N THR A 84 9.66 8.88 0.79
CA THR A 84 11.01 9.24 1.21
C THR A 84 11.73 7.92 1.41
N ILE A 85 12.59 7.59 0.46
CA ILE A 85 13.41 6.40 0.52
C ILE A 85 14.37 6.61 1.69
N VAL A 86 14.07 6.03 2.86
CA VAL A 86 15.06 5.87 3.93
C VAL A 86 15.95 4.71 3.52
N THR A 87 16.71 4.88 2.43
CA THR A 87 17.76 3.94 2.02
C THR A 87 19.09 4.24 2.71
N GLU A 88 19.24 5.37 3.41
CA GLU A 88 20.52 5.73 4.04
C GLU A 88 20.77 5.05 5.40
N VAL A 89 19.90 4.16 5.89
CA VAL A 89 20.09 3.51 7.21
C VAL A 89 20.39 2.01 7.12
N PHE A 90 20.13 1.35 5.99
CA PHE A 90 20.42 -0.09 5.87
C PHE A 90 21.79 -0.42 5.28
N ASP A 91 22.45 0.50 4.58
CA ASP A 91 23.77 0.26 3.95
C ASP A 91 24.96 0.46 4.92
N VAL A 92 24.73 0.75 6.20
CA VAL A 92 25.80 0.89 7.21
C VAL A 92 25.98 -0.37 8.07
N TRP A 93 24.98 -1.27 8.14
CA TRP A 93 25.00 -2.37 9.11
C TRP A 93 25.43 -3.73 8.53
N THR A 94 25.48 -3.90 7.20
CA THR A 94 25.89 -5.17 6.58
C THR A 94 27.39 -5.33 6.33
N ASP A 95 28.18 -4.27 6.50
CA ASP A 95 29.64 -4.31 6.25
C ASP A 95 30.49 -4.54 7.53
N SER A 96 29.86 -4.68 8.71
CA SER A 96 30.57 -4.85 10.00
C SER A 96 30.41 -6.23 10.66
N LEU A 97 29.87 -7.24 9.97
CA LEU A 97 29.75 -8.61 10.51
C LEU A 97 30.52 -9.68 9.73
N TRP A 98 31.51 -9.28 8.92
CA TRP A 98 32.43 -10.18 8.23
C TRP A 98 33.90 -9.71 8.30
N MET A 99 34.34 -9.27 9.48
CA MET A 99 35.76 -9.28 9.87
C MET A 99 35.92 -9.84 11.28
#